data_AF-K7VVI8-F1
#
_entry.id   AF-K7VVI8-F1
#
_cell.length_a   1.000
_cell.length_b   1.000
_cell.length_c   1.000
_cell.angle_alpha   90.00
_cell.angle_beta   90.00
_cell.angle_gamma   90.00
#
_symmetry.space_group_name_H-M   'P 1'
#
loop_
_entity.id
_entity.type
_entity.pdbx_description
1 polymer ?
#
loop_
_entity_poly.entity_id
_entity_poly.type
_entity_poly.pdbx_seq_one_letter_code
_entity_poly.pdbx_strand_id
1 'polypeptide(L)'
;MELMERLDFVLPDFTRLSWVSDNAREVWEPRISQITKAFLEIEWLSVVSGVRPCCLTIVTPEEFVAKAGEWAKQGLNALPLQIQGLSNYSYSSTSIKAELGKPFAFRIVIGTPQDVSAFQKAFDTSDDQEIGRLLGFPSCCNKFFQETWVEQELVDTTWPMAVNTALTSEKVKNIEITGSPEANILWRWMGIRAVPHLPCSFNCQATIEFGKKLIEVGRKAGYNAEMDWLLEILSWSVEWSALHGIAEIKTSILKVSTRTDATPTKYVVKRKGETAPLEGAKGLNFPYSTPPKPLLTGSSGFQRGLDNPISTAIKYPEWYAIDNGFSSRFSMDNAHNPILALVVATLSNREGNILDIGCGNGALLKKIYEANPQAIPFGIEIEPSKIQHGQELLPQFVSNLVCGDVFEEDSIWADDRHYALAILMPGRIIEAEDAEKVAKLKERIEKHCENLLIYAYGDWLTRYENLAGLAQQAGIKFIASDIDAKVSMGKIQ
;
A
#
# COMPACT_ATOMS: atom_id res chain seq x y z
N MET A 1 -36.63 7.21 20.47
CA MET A 1 -36.57 6.57 19.14
C MET A 1 -35.11 6.21 18.94
N GLU A 2 -34.78 4.93 18.81
CA GLU A 2 -33.38 4.49 18.78
C GLU A 2 -32.76 4.89 17.42
N LEU A 3 -31.94 5.95 17.42
CA LEU A 3 -31.35 6.56 16.21
C LEU A 3 -30.27 5.68 15.55
N MET A 4 -29.72 4.72 16.32
CA MET A 4 -28.64 3.83 15.93
C MET A 4 -28.72 2.56 16.78
N GLU A 5 -28.66 1.39 16.14
CA GLU A 5 -28.63 0.11 16.84
C GLU A 5 -27.26 -0.07 17.52
N ARG A 6 -27.26 -0.27 18.84
CA ARG A 6 -26.03 -0.40 19.65
C ARG A 6 -25.84 -1.81 20.21
N LEU A 7 -24.58 -2.21 20.33
CA LEU A 7 -24.15 -3.38 21.08
C LEU A 7 -23.80 -2.97 22.50
N ASP A 8 -23.98 -3.89 23.45
CA ASP A 8 -23.75 -3.67 24.88
C ASP A 8 -22.27 -3.82 25.27
N PHE A 9 -21.40 -3.05 24.61
CA PHE A 9 -19.99 -2.90 25.02
C PHE A 9 -19.39 -1.59 24.51
N VAL A 10 -18.33 -1.14 25.18
CA VAL A 10 -17.54 0.03 24.79
C VAL A 10 -16.06 -0.35 24.77
N LEU A 11 -15.36 0.02 23.70
CA LEU A 11 -13.91 -0.19 23.61
C LEU A 11 -13.14 0.83 24.46
N PRO A 12 -11.94 0.47 24.97
CA PRO A 12 -11.03 1.43 25.61
C PRO A 12 -10.67 2.58 24.67
N ASP A 13 -10.24 3.71 25.23
CA ASP A 13 -9.75 4.85 24.44
C ASP A 13 -8.52 4.46 23.62
N PHE A 14 -8.59 4.75 22.34
CA PHE A 14 -7.43 4.74 21.45
C PHE A 14 -7.63 5.76 20.34
N THR A 15 -6.52 6.26 19.80
CA THR A 15 -6.51 7.00 18.54
C THR A 15 -5.26 6.60 17.77
N ARG A 16 -5.43 6.20 16.51
CA ARG A 16 -4.34 5.83 15.61
C ARG A 16 -4.43 6.66 14.35
N LEU A 17 -3.32 7.20 13.90
CA LEU A 17 -3.19 7.96 12.67
C LEU A 17 -2.39 7.16 11.64
N SER A 18 -2.77 7.23 10.37
CA SER A 18 -2.00 6.70 9.25
C SER A 18 -2.04 7.68 8.08
N TRP A 19 -0.88 8.09 7.60
CA TRP A 19 -0.74 9.02 6.48
C TRP A 19 -0.85 8.27 5.14
N VAL A 20 -1.40 8.92 4.12
CA VAL A 20 -1.52 8.30 2.79
C VAL A 20 -0.18 8.27 2.04
N SER A 21 0.76 9.13 2.41
CA SER A 21 2.13 9.20 1.87
C SER A 21 3.03 10.01 2.80
N ASP A 22 4.34 9.83 2.66
CA ASP A 22 5.34 10.64 3.39
C ASP A 22 5.24 12.13 2.99
N ASN A 23 5.03 12.42 1.71
CA ASN A 23 4.83 13.80 1.23
C ASN A 23 3.63 14.49 1.90
N ALA A 24 2.50 13.80 2.05
CA ALA A 24 1.34 14.35 2.75
C ALA A 24 1.66 14.62 4.23
N ARG A 25 2.43 13.72 4.87
CA ARG A 25 2.87 13.87 6.26
C ARG A 25 3.78 15.09 6.44
N GLU A 26 4.82 15.20 5.62
CA GLU A 26 5.82 16.28 5.70
C GLU A 26 5.18 17.67 5.56
N VAL A 27 4.17 17.80 4.71
CA VAL A 27 3.45 19.07 4.50
C VAL A 27 2.46 19.36 5.63
N TRP A 28 1.63 18.38 6.00
CA TRP A 28 0.45 18.64 6.82
C TRP A 28 0.62 18.37 8.31
N GLU A 29 1.53 17.48 8.74
CA GLU A 29 1.79 17.22 10.16
C GLU A 29 2.24 18.49 10.91
N PRO A 30 3.20 19.29 10.39
CA PRO A 30 3.61 20.53 11.06
C PRO A 30 2.50 21.59 11.10
N ARG A 31 1.66 21.66 10.05
CA ARG A 31 0.53 22.60 9.98
C ARG A 31 -0.55 22.23 10.98
N ILE A 32 -0.93 20.95 11.05
CA ILE A 32 -1.89 20.44 12.04
C ILE A 32 -1.41 20.76 13.46
N SER A 33 -0.13 20.52 13.75
CA SER A 33 0.45 20.85 15.06
C SER A 33 0.37 22.34 15.40
N GLN A 34 0.65 23.22 14.43
CA GLN A 34 0.54 24.67 14.60
C GLN A 34 -0.90 25.12 14.82
N ILE A 35 -1.85 24.57 14.04
CA ILE A 35 -3.29 24.86 14.23
C ILE A 35 -3.74 24.47 15.63
N THR A 36 -3.38 23.27 16.11
CA THR A 36 -3.76 22.83 17.46
C THR A 36 -3.20 23.75 18.53
N LYS A 37 -1.93 24.17 18.42
CA LYS A 37 -1.32 25.13 19.35
C LYS A 37 -2.01 26.49 19.32
N ALA A 38 -2.26 27.03 18.12
CA ALA A 38 -2.96 28.29 17.94
C ALA A 38 -4.37 28.23 18.52
N PHE A 39 -5.10 27.12 18.31
CA PHE A 39 -6.46 26.98 18.80
C PHE A 39 -6.53 26.98 20.34
N LEU A 40 -5.56 26.36 21.02
CA LEU A 40 -5.45 26.42 22.49
C LEU A 40 -5.27 27.85 23.02
N GLU A 41 -4.53 28.70 22.29
CA GLU A 41 -4.39 30.12 22.63
C GLU A 41 -5.67 30.91 22.33
N ILE A 42 -6.28 30.67 21.17
CA ILE A 42 -7.55 31.30 20.75
C ILE A 42 -8.65 31.04 21.77
N GLU A 43 -8.65 29.86 22.41
CA GLU A 43 -9.66 29.52 23.39
C GLU A 43 -9.75 30.54 24.53
N TRP A 44 -8.64 30.92 25.16
CA TRP A 44 -8.69 31.91 26.25
C TRP A 44 -8.67 33.36 25.73
N LEU A 45 -8.07 33.63 24.57
CA LEU A 45 -8.14 34.94 23.91
C LEU A 45 -9.58 35.32 23.51
N SER A 46 -10.43 34.34 23.23
CA SER A 46 -11.85 34.57 22.96
C SER A 46 -12.60 35.09 24.20
N VAL A 47 -12.11 34.78 25.41
CA VAL A 47 -12.63 35.35 26.67
C VAL A 47 -12.19 36.81 26.80
N VAL A 48 -10.90 37.10 26.57
CA VAL A 48 -10.38 38.48 26.54
C VAL A 48 -11.15 39.35 25.54
N SER A 49 -11.50 38.78 24.39
CA SER A 49 -12.23 39.45 23.32
C SER A 49 -13.74 39.57 23.58
N GLY A 50 -14.24 39.07 24.71
CA GLY A 50 -15.66 39.10 25.07
C GLY A 50 -16.56 38.22 24.19
N VAL A 51 -15.98 37.26 23.46
CA VAL A 51 -16.74 36.34 22.60
C VAL A 51 -17.49 35.30 23.45
N ARG A 52 -16.94 34.92 24.60
CA ARG A 52 -17.56 34.03 25.58
C ARG A 52 -17.13 34.36 27.02
N PRO A 53 -17.93 34.01 28.05
CA PRO A 53 -17.60 34.29 29.46
C PRO A 53 -16.40 33.50 30.00
N CYS A 54 -16.34 32.20 29.68
CA CYS A 54 -15.31 31.29 30.15
C CYS A 54 -14.78 30.40 29.02
N CYS A 55 -13.60 29.83 29.24
CA CYS A 55 -13.10 28.69 28.48
C CYS A 55 -12.56 27.60 29.42
N LEU A 56 -12.46 26.38 28.90
CA LEU A 56 -11.78 25.27 29.58
C LEU A 56 -10.48 24.96 28.84
N THR A 57 -9.42 24.73 29.60
CA THR A 57 -8.15 24.23 29.06
C THR A 57 -7.57 23.14 29.94
N ILE A 58 -6.59 22.44 29.41
CA ILE A 58 -5.83 21.41 30.11
C ILE A 58 -4.37 21.82 30.07
N VAL A 59 -3.77 21.98 31.24
CA VAL A 59 -2.36 22.40 31.37
C VAL A 59 -1.66 21.57 32.44
N THR A 60 -0.38 21.28 32.22
CA THR A 60 0.51 20.74 33.24
C THR A 60 0.72 21.76 34.38
N PRO A 61 1.17 21.33 35.57
CA PRO A 61 1.52 22.25 36.65
C PRO A 61 2.53 23.33 36.23
N GLU A 62 3.53 22.96 35.43
CA GLU A 62 4.56 23.86 34.94
C GLU A 62 3.98 24.92 33.98
N GLU A 63 3.13 24.48 33.04
CA GLU A 63 2.42 25.39 32.13
C GLU A 63 1.46 26.31 32.87
N PHE A 64 0.78 25.82 33.92
CA PHE A 64 -0.10 26.64 34.73
C PHE A 64 0.65 27.79 35.39
N VAL A 65 1.80 27.50 36.02
CA VAL A 65 2.64 28.54 36.64
C VAL A 65 3.14 29.53 35.60
N ALA A 66 3.54 29.06 34.42
CA ALA A 66 4.01 29.92 33.33
C ALA A 66 2.90 30.86 32.79
N LYS A 67 1.67 30.35 32.63
CA LYS A 67 0.57 31.08 31.99
C LYS A 67 -0.31 31.89 32.94
N ALA A 68 -0.38 31.52 34.22
CA ALA A 68 -1.26 32.20 35.18
C ALA A 68 -1.02 33.71 35.26
N GLY A 69 0.25 34.14 35.18
CA GLY A 69 0.61 35.55 35.17
C GLY A 69 0.13 36.30 33.92
N GLU A 70 0.06 35.63 32.77
CA GLU A 70 -0.44 36.21 31.51
C GLU A 70 -1.96 36.41 31.57
N TRP A 71 -2.70 35.40 32.04
CA TRP A 71 -4.14 35.50 32.23
C TRP A 71 -4.50 36.59 33.24
N ALA A 72 -3.78 36.68 34.36
CA ALA A 72 -3.99 37.71 35.38
C ALA A 72 -3.77 39.14 34.83
N LYS A 73 -2.75 39.33 33.97
CA LYS A 73 -2.51 40.64 33.30
C LYS A 73 -3.66 41.06 32.39
N GLN A 74 -4.44 40.11 31.89
CA GLN A 74 -5.64 40.35 31.09
C GLN A 74 -6.92 40.48 31.95
N GLY A 75 -6.78 40.50 33.28
CA GLY A 75 -7.91 40.56 34.21
C GLY A 75 -8.69 39.25 34.32
N LEU A 76 -8.11 38.14 33.85
CA LEU A 76 -8.73 36.81 33.94
C LEU A 76 -8.26 36.08 35.19
N ASN A 77 -9.15 35.28 35.75
CA ASN A 77 -8.85 34.32 36.80
C ASN A 77 -8.78 32.91 36.20
N ALA A 78 -7.95 32.06 36.78
CA ALA A 78 -7.78 30.67 36.36
C ALA A 78 -7.93 29.75 37.58
N LEU A 79 -8.93 28.87 37.51
CA LEU A 79 -9.30 27.98 38.62
C LEU A 79 -9.16 26.51 38.19
N PRO A 80 -8.25 25.73 38.82
CA PRO A 80 -8.21 24.29 38.63
C PRO A 80 -9.48 23.63 39.18
N LEU A 81 -10.21 22.94 38.31
CA LEU A 81 -11.45 22.22 38.65
C LEU A 81 -11.19 20.75 39.01
N GLN A 82 -10.24 20.13 38.31
CA GLN A 82 -9.98 18.69 38.44
C GLN A 82 -8.53 18.37 38.06
N ILE A 83 -7.97 17.33 38.69
CA ILE A 83 -6.72 16.70 38.29
C ILE A 83 -7.02 15.47 37.43
N GLN A 84 -6.31 15.33 36.31
CA GLN A 84 -6.44 14.20 35.39
C GLN A 84 -5.07 13.66 34.97
N GLY A 85 -4.99 12.38 34.67
CA GLY A 85 -3.79 11.76 34.11
C GLY A 85 -3.51 12.27 32.70
N LEU A 86 -2.23 12.28 32.30
CA LEU A 86 -1.86 12.62 30.94
C LEU A 86 -2.14 11.45 29.98
N SER A 87 -2.84 11.78 28.89
CA SER A 87 -3.06 10.90 27.73
C SER A 87 -1.88 11.02 26.76
N ASN A 88 -1.43 9.90 26.21
CA ASN A 88 -0.45 9.91 25.11
C ASN A 88 -1.06 10.34 23.75
N TYR A 89 -2.37 10.58 23.71
CA TYR A 89 -3.12 10.99 22.52
C TYR A 89 -3.55 12.45 22.62
N SER A 90 -3.52 13.16 21.49
CA SER A 90 -3.91 14.57 21.33
C SER A 90 -5.39 14.84 21.64
N TYR A 91 -6.24 13.82 21.59
CA TYR A 91 -7.66 13.90 21.88
C TYR A 91 -8.12 12.62 22.57
N SER A 92 -8.81 12.76 23.71
CA SER A 92 -9.52 11.68 24.38
C SER A 92 -10.88 12.20 24.82
N SER A 93 -11.92 11.40 24.61
CA SER A 93 -13.29 11.74 25.03
C SER A 93 -13.57 11.41 26.49
N THR A 94 -12.65 10.73 27.19
CA THR A 94 -12.77 10.44 28.62
C THR A 94 -11.57 10.95 29.40
N SER A 95 -11.84 11.56 30.54
CA SER A 95 -10.76 11.92 31.47
C SER A 95 -10.07 10.67 31.99
N ILE A 96 -8.74 10.66 31.91
CA ILE A 96 -7.93 9.61 32.52
C ILE A 96 -7.80 9.94 34.01
N LYS A 97 -8.09 8.97 34.88
CA LYS A 97 -7.88 9.15 36.31
C LYS A 97 -6.39 9.34 36.59
N ALA A 98 -6.03 10.38 37.35
CA ALA A 98 -4.67 10.56 37.78
C ALA A 98 -4.23 9.44 38.75
N GLU A 99 -3.01 8.97 38.58
CA GLU A 99 -2.39 7.94 39.43
C GLU A 99 -1.20 8.53 40.17
N LEU A 100 -1.01 8.11 41.42
CA LEU A 100 0.11 8.57 42.23
C LEU A 100 1.45 8.24 41.58
N GLY A 101 2.33 9.22 41.49
CA GLY A 101 3.67 9.07 40.90
C GLY A 101 3.70 9.12 39.37
N LYS A 102 2.55 9.27 38.69
CA LYS A 102 2.48 9.51 37.24
C LYS A 102 2.25 10.99 36.91
N PRO A 103 2.68 11.46 35.73
CA PRO A 103 2.37 12.81 35.26
C PRO A 103 0.85 13.08 35.20
N PHE A 104 0.47 14.32 35.53
CA PHE A 104 -0.92 14.77 35.53
C PHE A 104 -1.05 16.17 34.94
N ALA A 105 -2.28 16.56 34.63
CA ALA A 105 -2.65 17.91 34.23
C ALA A 105 -3.85 18.42 35.04
N PHE A 106 -3.97 19.73 35.10
CA PHE A 106 -5.16 20.41 35.61
C PHE A 106 -6.14 20.66 34.47
N ARG A 107 -7.41 20.35 34.71
CA ARG A 107 -8.52 20.93 33.94
C ARG A 107 -8.86 22.27 34.59
N ILE A 108 -8.66 23.36 33.85
CA ILE A 108 -8.76 24.73 34.37
C ILE A 108 -9.87 25.46 33.65
N VAL A 109 -10.71 26.18 34.40
CA VAL A 109 -11.58 27.21 33.84
C VAL A 109 -10.89 28.56 33.89
N ILE A 110 -10.96 29.31 32.79
CA ILE A 110 -10.42 30.66 32.68
C ILE A 110 -11.57 31.61 32.31
N GLY A 111 -11.73 32.69 33.05
CA GLY A 111 -12.84 33.63 32.91
C GLY A 111 -12.62 34.89 33.76
N THR A 112 -13.60 35.80 33.77
CA THR A 112 -13.60 36.87 34.79
C THR A 112 -13.78 36.26 36.19
N PRO A 113 -13.40 36.94 37.28
CA PRO A 113 -13.62 36.43 38.63
C PRO A 113 -15.09 36.04 38.90
N GLN A 114 -16.04 36.82 38.38
CA GLN A 114 -17.46 36.54 38.51
C GLN A 114 -17.87 35.29 37.72
N ASP A 115 -17.45 35.19 36.46
CA ASP A 115 -17.82 34.06 35.59
C ASP A 115 -17.17 32.75 36.05
N VAL A 116 -15.92 32.79 36.53
CA VAL A 116 -15.25 31.62 37.13
C VAL A 116 -15.97 31.14 38.38
N SER A 117 -16.44 32.05 39.24
CA SER A 117 -17.21 31.68 40.42
C SER A 117 -18.56 31.05 40.04
N ALA A 118 -19.25 31.58 39.02
CA ALA A 118 -20.47 31.00 38.49
C ALA A 118 -20.21 29.61 37.89
N PHE A 119 -19.09 29.47 37.16
CA PHE A 119 -18.69 28.21 36.56
C PHE A 119 -18.39 27.14 37.61
N GLN A 120 -17.62 27.47 38.65
CA GLN A 120 -17.33 26.54 39.74
C GLN A 120 -18.63 26.03 40.38
N LYS A 121 -19.58 26.93 40.65
CA LYS A 121 -20.89 26.55 41.19
C LYS A 121 -21.64 25.59 40.26
N ALA A 122 -21.69 25.89 38.97
CA ALA A 122 -22.33 25.02 37.98
C ALA A 122 -21.63 23.65 37.86
N PHE A 123 -20.30 23.64 37.93
CA PHE A 123 -19.48 22.42 37.92
C PHE A 123 -19.74 21.55 39.16
N ASP A 124 -19.77 22.13 40.35
CA ASP A 124 -20.03 21.41 41.60
C ASP A 124 -21.44 20.81 41.65
N THR A 125 -22.42 21.45 41.00
CA THR A 125 -23.79 20.94 40.90
C THR A 125 -24.06 20.10 39.65
N SER A 126 -23.05 19.85 38.81
CA SER A 126 -23.18 19.15 37.53
C SER A 126 -24.27 19.76 36.61
N ASP A 127 -24.36 21.09 36.57
CA ASP A 127 -25.29 21.83 35.71
C ASP A 127 -24.65 22.06 34.32
N ASP A 128 -24.72 21.04 33.48
CA ASP A 128 -24.15 21.05 32.12
C ASP A 128 -24.75 22.17 31.24
N GLN A 129 -26.00 22.56 31.50
CA GLN A 129 -26.66 23.64 30.76
C GLN A 129 -26.01 24.99 31.06
N GLU A 130 -25.79 25.29 32.34
CA GLU A 130 -25.12 26.53 32.76
C GLU A 130 -23.64 26.53 32.39
N ILE A 131 -22.96 25.38 32.51
CA ILE A 131 -21.59 25.20 32.02
C ILE A 131 -21.52 25.55 30.53
N GLY A 132 -22.37 24.95 29.70
CA GLY A 132 -22.40 25.23 28.27
C GLY A 132 -22.67 26.71 27.96
N ARG A 133 -23.57 27.35 28.72
CA ARG A 133 -23.86 28.79 28.57
C ARG A 133 -22.63 29.64 28.89
N LEU A 134 -21.92 29.35 29.98
CA LEU A 134 -20.71 30.06 30.38
C LEU A 134 -19.54 29.83 29.41
N LEU A 135 -19.51 28.69 28.69
CA LEU A 135 -18.55 28.44 27.61
C LEU A 135 -18.93 29.11 26.28
N GLY A 136 -20.06 29.81 26.24
CA GLY A 136 -20.59 30.48 25.04
C GLY A 136 -21.21 29.55 24.02
N PHE A 137 -21.54 28.31 24.40
CA PHE A 137 -22.10 27.32 23.48
C PHE A 137 -23.55 27.68 23.12
N PRO A 138 -23.96 27.51 21.85
CA PRO A 138 -25.34 27.75 21.45
C PRO A 138 -26.34 26.89 22.24
N SER A 139 -27.48 27.47 22.62
CA SER A 139 -28.51 26.77 23.40
C SER A 139 -29.02 25.48 22.72
N CYS A 140 -29.13 25.49 21.39
CA CYS A 140 -29.50 24.30 20.62
C CYS A 140 -28.44 23.19 20.69
N CYS A 141 -27.16 23.55 20.80
CA CYS A 141 -26.06 22.59 20.95
C CYS A 141 -25.98 22.06 22.39
N ASN A 142 -26.25 22.89 23.40
CA ASN A 142 -26.34 22.43 24.80
C ASN A 142 -27.49 21.44 24.98
N LYS A 143 -28.67 21.75 24.42
CA LYS A 143 -29.82 20.83 24.43
C LYS A 143 -29.48 19.50 23.76
N PHE A 144 -28.86 19.56 22.57
CA PHE A 144 -28.43 18.37 21.86
C PHE A 144 -27.39 17.56 22.65
N PHE A 145 -26.43 18.22 23.30
CA PHE A 145 -25.45 17.56 24.16
C PHE A 145 -26.13 16.83 25.33
N GLN A 146 -27.06 17.48 26.02
CA GLN A 146 -27.85 16.87 27.09
C GLN A 146 -28.59 15.62 26.60
N GLU A 147 -29.33 15.73 25.50
CA GLU A 147 -30.12 14.62 24.95
C GLU A 147 -29.24 13.46 24.45
N THR A 148 -28.09 13.76 23.85
CA THR A 148 -27.27 12.78 23.10
C THR A 148 -26.19 12.16 23.97
N TRP A 149 -25.47 12.99 24.72
CA TRP A 149 -24.33 12.56 25.53
C TRP A 149 -24.76 12.13 26.92
N VAL A 150 -25.64 12.89 27.58
CA VAL A 150 -26.04 12.64 28.97
C VAL A 150 -27.18 11.62 29.04
N GLU A 151 -28.28 11.87 28.33
CA GLU A 151 -29.48 11.02 28.42
C GLU A 151 -29.37 9.72 27.62
N GLN A 152 -28.71 9.76 26.46
CA GLN A 152 -28.53 8.57 25.61
C GLN A 152 -27.18 7.88 25.83
N GLU A 153 -26.28 8.46 26.61
CA GLU A 153 -24.94 7.93 26.92
C GLU A 153 -24.15 7.57 25.64
N LEU A 154 -24.26 8.38 24.58
CA LEU A 154 -23.49 8.16 23.36
C LEU A 154 -22.04 8.60 23.53
N VAL A 155 -21.11 7.81 22.98
CA VAL A 155 -19.67 8.11 23.01
C VAL A 155 -19.26 9.06 21.89
N ASP A 156 -19.96 8.99 20.74
CA ASP A 156 -19.71 9.84 19.57
C ASP A 156 -21.01 10.44 19.03
N THR A 157 -21.08 11.78 19.00
CA THR A 157 -22.25 12.50 18.49
C THR A 157 -22.31 12.60 16.96
N THR A 158 -21.30 12.09 16.23
CA THR A 158 -21.19 12.25 14.77
C THR A 158 -22.42 11.73 14.03
N TRP A 159 -22.94 10.55 14.41
CA TRP A 159 -24.13 9.98 13.77
C TRP A 159 -25.41 10.79 14.05
N PRO A 160 -25.78 11.09 15.32
CA PRO A 160 -26.92 11.97 15.62
C PRO A 160 -26.82 13.35 14.96
N MET A 161 -25.62 13.94 14.89
CA MET A 161 -25.40 15.20 14.17
C MET A 161 -25.74 15.08 12.67
N ALA A 162 -25.33 13.98 12.03
CA ALA A 162 -25.62 13.73 10.62
C ALA A 162 -27.12 13.51 10.39
N VAL A 163 -27.80 12.79 11.29
CA VAL A 163 -29.26 12.61 11.26
C VAL A 163 -29.98 13.97 11.35
N ASN A 164 -29.60 14.82 12.31
CA ASN A 164 -30.13 16.18 12.45
C ASN A 164 -29.82 17.08 11.25
N THR A 165 -28.74 16.80 10.51
CA THR A 165 -28.37 17.55 9.30
C THR A 165 -29.22 17.13 8.11
N ALA A 166 -29.41 15.82 7.92
CA ALA A 166 -30.16 15.27 6.80
C ALA A 166 -31.69 15.32 7.02
N LEU A 167 -32.14 15.62 8.24
CA LEU A 167 -33.56 15.61 8.63
C LEU A 167 -34.27 14.29 8.28
N THR A 168 -33.54 13.18 8.38
CA THR A 168 -34.04 11.84 8.09
C THR A 168 -34.48 11.14 9.37
N SER A 169 -35.65 10.49 9.34
CA SER A 169 -36.14 9.64 10.42
C SER A 169 -36.09 8.14 10.07
N GLU A 170 -35.63 7.81 8.87
CA GLU A 170 -35.54 6.43 8.39
C GLU A 170 -34.30 5.72 8.96
N LYS A 171 -34.36 4.38 9.03
CA LYS A 171 -33.21 3.52 9.38
C LYS A 171 -32.18 3.48 8.25
N VAL A 172 -31.63 4.63 7.88
CA VAL A 172 -30.52 4.75 6.94
C VAL A 172 -29.21 4.37 7.62
N LYS A 173 -28.30 3.75 6.86
CA LYS A 173 -26.94 3.41 7.33
C LYS A 173 -25.85 4.24 6.68
N ASN A 174 -26.22 5.04 5.67
CA ASN A 174 -25.33 5.92 4.94
C ASN A 174 -26.02 7.29 4.83
N ILE A 175 -25.37 8.34 5.31
CA ILE A 175 -25.85 9.72 5.21
C ILE A 175 -24.79 10.54 4.48
N GLU A 176 -25.19 11.20 3.41
CA GLU A 176 -24.37 12.23 2.77
C GLU A 176 -24.81 13.60 3.27
N ILE A 177 -23.84 14.42 3.68
CA ILE A 177 -24.08 15.75 4.23
C ILE A 177 -23.19 16.79 3.54
N THR A 178 -23.67 18.02 3.59
CA THR A 178 -22.92 19.25 3.30
C THR A 178 -22.96 20.14 4.54
N GLY A 179 -22.19 21.22 4.54
CA GLY A 179 -22.23 22.23 5.60
C GLY A 179 -20.99 23.08 5.66
N SER A 180 -21.03 24.15 6.43
CA SER A 180 -19.93 25.12 6.53
C SER A 180 -18.69 24.48 7.17
N PRO A 181 -17.46 24.88 6.79
CA PRO A 181 -16.23 24.43 7.46
C PRO A 181 -16.27 24.64 8.97
N GLU A 182 -16.88 25.72 9.46
CA GLU A 182 -16.92 26.08 10.88
C GLU A 182 -17.70 25.09 11.75
N ALA A 183 -18.66 24.38 11.16
CA ALA A 183 -19.44 23.33 11.84
C ALA A 183 -18.86 21.92 11.62
N ASN A 184 -17.78 21.79 10.85
CA ASN A 184 -17.14 20.51 10.58
C ASN A 184 -16.26 20.08 11.77
N ILE A 185 -16.72 19.10 12.54
CA ILE A 185 -15.99 18.53 13.69
C ILE A 185 -15.39 17.16 13.41
N LEU A 186 -15.42 16.68 12.16
CA LEU A 186 -14.91 15.34 11.81
C LEU A 186 -13.39 15.25 11.95
N TRP A 187 -12.69 16.38 12.08
CA TRP A 187 -11.25 16.44 12.29
C TRP A 187 -10.81 16.59 13.76
N ARG A 188 -11.76 16.60 14.70
CA ARG A 188 -11.49 16.92 16.12
C ARG A 188 -10.49 15.98 16.82
N TRP A 189 -10.39 14.72 16.40
CA TRP A 189 -9.42 13.76 16.94
C TRP A 189 -7.96 14.15 16.67
N MET A 190 -7.75 15.03 15.70
CA MET A 190 -6.45 15.60 15.33
C MET A 190 -6.27 17.01 15.91
N GLY A 191 -7.18 17.46 16.77
CA GLY A 191 -7.18 18.81 17.33
C GLY A 191 -7.60 19.89 16.35
N ILE A 192 -8.22 19.55 15.21
CA ILE A 192 -8.63 20.50 14.17
C ILE A 192 -10.16 20.68 14.23
N ARG A 193 -10.59 21.88 14.62
CA ARG A 193 -11.99 22.29 14.74
C ARG A 193 -12.07 23.82 14.82
N ALA A 194 -13.13 24.42 14.29
CA ALA A 194 -13.36 25.87 14.43
C ALA A 194 -14.12 26.25 15.70
N VAL A 195 -14.69 25.27 16.40
CA VAL A 195 -15.44 25.47 17.64
C VAL A 195 -15.05 24.44 18.70
N PRO A 196 -15.11 24.79 20.00
CA PRO A 196 -14.76 23.89 21.11
C PRO A 196 -15.88 22.92 21.51
N HIS A 197 -17.12 23.13 21.07
CA HIS A 197 -18.28 22.28 21.38
C HIS A 197 -18.61 21.29 20.26
N LEU A 198 -19.51 20.34 20.55
CA LEU A 198 -20.11 19.43 19.57
C LEU A 198 -21.41 20.08 19.02
N PRO A 199 -21.47 20.47 17.73
CA PRO A 199 -22.64 21.10 17.15
C PRO A 199 -23.85 20.15 17.15
N CYS A 200 -25.07 20.68 17.19
CA CYS A 200 -26.28 19.83 17.06
C CYS A 200 -26.52 19.31 15.63
N SER A 201 -25.85 19.89 14.64
CA SER A 201 -25.96 19.59 13.20
C SER A 201 -24.77 20.22 12.48
N PHE A 202 -24.36 19.64 11.34
CA PHE A 202 -23.33 20.20 10.46
C PHE A 202 -23.78 21.50 9.75
N ASN A 203 -25.07 21.84 9.84
CA ASN A 203 -25.65 23.09 9.34
C ASN A 203 -26.11 24.04 10.46
N CYS A 204 -25.64 23.85 11.69
CA CYS A 204 -26.05 24.70 12.82
C CYS A 204 -25.57 26.15 12.66
N GLN A 205 -26.48 27.08 12.30
CA GLN A 205 -26.12 28.48 12.07
C GLN A 205 -25.44 29.14 13.26
N ALA A 206 -25.91 28.88 14.48
CA ALA A 206 -25.31 29.45 15.69
C ALA A 206 -23.87 28.96 15.92
N THR A 207 -23.57 27.71 15.56
CA THR A 207 -22.21 27.18 15.57
C THR A 207 -21.35 27.86 14.52
N ILE A 208 -21.88 28.04 13.31
CA ILE A 208 -21.15 28.68 12.20
C ILE A 208 -20.74 30.10 12.60
N GLU A 209 -21.68 30.89 13.12
CA GLU A 209 -21.40 32.26 13.56
C GLU A 209 -20.43 32.31 14.75
N PHE A 210 -20.49 31.34 15.66
CA PHE A 210 -19.52 31.24 16.75
C PHE A 210 -18.11 30.90 16.24
N GLY A 211 -18.00 29.93 15.32
CA GLY A 211 -16.72 29.55 14.70
C GLY A 211 -16.07 30.71 13.95
N LYS A 212 -16.86 31.49 13.19
CA LYS A 212 -16.37 32.70 12.52
C LYS A 212 -15.78 33.71 13.51
N LYS A 213 -16.42 33.92 14.66
CA LYS A 213 -15.89 34.81 15.71
C LYS A 213 -14.56 34.31 16.27
N LEU A 214 -14.42 32.99 16.50
CA LEU A 214 -13.18 32.40 17.00
C LEU A 214 -12.04 32.49 15.97
N ILE A 215 -12.34 32.27 14.69
CA ILE A 215 -11.39 32.47 13.60
C ILE A 215 -10.91 33.92 13.55
N GLU A 216 -11.82 34.88 13.72
CA GLU A 216 -11.43 36.30 13.74
C GLU A 216 -10.59 36.67 14.97
N VAL A 217 -10.85 36.07 16.13
CA VAL A 217 -9.94 36.18 17.30
C VAL A 217 -8.54 35.66 16.94
N GLY A 218 -8.45 34.49 16.29
CA GLY A 218 -7.18 33.94 15.82
C GLY A 218 -6.42 34.87 14.87
N ARG A 219 -7.11 35.44 13.88
CA ARG A 219 -6.52 36.40 12.94
C ARG A 219 -6.02 37.66 13.63
N LYS A 220 -6.80 38.24 14.57
CA LYS A 220 -6.40 39.41 15.37
C LYS A 220 -5.20 39.13 16.27
N ALA A 221 -5.04 37.89 16.72
CA ALA A 221 -3.90 37.44 17.52
C ALA A 221 -2.65 37.10 16.68
N GLY A 222 -2.71 37.22 15.35
CA GLY A 222 -1.57 36.98 14.46
C GLY A 222 -1.53 35.60 13.81
N TYR A 223 -2.46 34.70 14.13
CA TYR A 223 -2.52 33.32 13.61
C TYR A 223 -3.20 33.22 12.23
N ASN A 224 -2.85 34.13 11.31
CA ASN A 224 -3.54 34.21 10.01
C ASN A 224 -3.35 32.93 9.19
N ALA A 225 -2.10 32.43 9.11
CA ALA A 225 -1.78 31.22 8.35
C ALA A 225 -2.49 29.97 8.92
N GLU A 226 -2.50 29.82 10.24
CA GLU A 226 -3.16 28.71 10.91
C GLU A 226 -4.68 28.73 10.72
N MET A 227 -5.30 29.92 10.74
CA MET A 227 -6.74 30.05 10.47
C MET A 227 -7.08 29.74 9.02
N ASP A 228 -6.21 30.09 8.07
CA ASP A 228 -6.40 29.75 6.66
C ASP A 228 -6.24 28.24 6.43
N TRP A 229 -5.20 27.61 7.00
CA TRP A 229 -5.03 26.14 6.94
C TRP A 229 -6.16 25.39 7.65
N LEU A 230 -6.64 25.89 8.79
CA LEU A 230 -7.79 25.34 9.51
C LEU A 230 -9.01 25.29 8.58
N LEU A 231 -9.36 26.42 7.95
CA LEU A 231 -10.50 26.50 7.05
C LEU A 231 -10.32 25.63 5.81
N GLU A 232 -9.11 25.58 5.26
CA GLU A 232 -8.77 24.68 4.14
C GLU A 232 -9.06 23.22 4.50
N ILE A 233 -8.48 22.71 5.60
CA ILE A 233 -8.67 21.33 6.06
C ILE A 233 -10.16 21.04 6.31
N LEU A 234 -10.86 21.95 6.99
CA LEU A 234 -12.28 21.77 7.31
C LEU A 234 -13.19 21.85 6.08
N SER A 235 -12.69 22.39 4.95
CA SER A 235 -13.41 22.40 3.66
C SER A 235 -13.28 21.10 2.86
N TRP A 236 -12.38 20.17 3.25
CA TRP A 236 -12.17 18.92 2.52
C TRP A 236 -13.28 17.88 2.72
N SER A 237 -13.31 16.91 1.82
CA SER A 237 -14.18 15.74 1.92
C SER A 237 -13.71 14.79 3.01
N VAL A 238 -14.64 14.29 3.82
CA VAL A 238 -14.36 13.37 4.94
C VAL A 238 -15.40 12.27 5.00
N GLU A 239 -14.95 11.03 5.11
CA GLU A 239 -15.80 9.88 5.47
C GLU A 239 -15.58 9.54 6.94
N TRP A 240 -16.64 9.51 7.72
CA TRP A 240 -16.65 8.86 9.02
C TRP A 240 -17.45 7.57 8.91
N SER A 241 -17.00 6.49 9.54
CA SER A 241 -17.80 5.28 9.65
C SER A 241 -17.61 4.59 10.98
N ALA A 242 -18.66 3.98 11.53
CA ALA A 242 -18.64 3.23 12.77
C ALA A 242 -19.04 1.76 12.56
N LEU A 243 -18.26 0.84 13.12
CA LEU A 243 -18.57 -0.59 13.17
C LEU A 243 -17.88 -1.23 14.38
N HIS A 244 -18.60 -2.03 15.18
CA HIS A 244 -18.06 -2.78 16.32
C HIS A 244 -17.23 -1.93 17.31
N GLY A 245 -17.62 -0.67 17.51
CA GLY A 245 -17.01 0.25 18.49
C GLY A 245 -15.80 1.01 17.95
N ILE A 246 -15.48 0.86 16.66
CA ILE A 246 -14.38 1.53 15.98
C ILE A 246 -14.94 2.53 14.98
N ALA A 247 -14.57 3.81 15.15
CA ALA A 247 -14.74 4.83 14.14
C ALA A 247 -13.51 4.88 13.23
N GLU A 248 -13.72 4.80 11.92
CA GLU A 248 -12.73 5.14 10.90
C GLU A 248 -13.08 6.47 10.26
N ILE A 249 -12.15 7.43 10.33
CA ILE A 249 -12.24 8.73 9.68
C ILE A 249 -11.23 8.73 8.53
N LYS A 250 -11.72 8.72 7.30
CA LYS A 250 -10.89 8.80 6.10
C LYS A 250 -10.95 10.20 5.54
N THR A 251 -9.77 10.70 5.16
CA THR A 251 -9.59 11.97 4.48
C THR A 251 -8.71 11.73 3.26
N SER A 252 -8.47 12.77 2.46
CA SER A 252 -7.55 12.68 1.32
C SER A 252 -6.09 12.53 1.73
N ILE A 253 -5.68 12.92 2.94
CA ILE A 253 -4.26 12.94 3.36
C ILE A 253 -3.93 11.93 4.48
N LEU A 254 -4.93 11.46 5.22
CA LEU A 254 -4.73 10.52 6.32
C LEU A 254 -6.00 9.73 6.65
N LYS A 255 -5.82 8.66 7.43
CA LYS A 255 -6.89 7.91 8.09
C LYS A 255 -6.69 7.95 9.60
N VAL A 256 -7.78 8.11 10.34
CA VAL A 256 -7.83 7.95 11.78
C VAL A 256 -8.71 6.78 12.17
N SER A 257 -8.25 6.01 13.15
CA SER A 257 -9.07 5.00 13.82
C SER A 257 -9.14 5.32 15.30
N THR A 258 -10.35 5.37 15.84
CA THR A 258 -10.62 5.73 17.24
C THR A 258 -11.85 4.99 17.75
N ARG A 259 -12.16 5.10 19.04
CA ARG A 259 -13.35 4.49 19.62
C ARG A 259 -14.62 5.28 19.26
N THR A 260 -15.75 4.58 19.21
CA THR A 260 -17.10 5.12 19.05
C THR A 260 -18.10 4.13 19.67
N ASP A 261 -19.39 4.45 19.71
CA ASP A 261 -20.45 3.50 20.07
C ASP A 261 -20.35 2.20 19.26
N ALA A 262 -20.51 1.06 19.95
CA ALA A 262 -20.48 -0.23 19.29
C ALA A 262 -21.78 -0.50 18.54
N THR A 263 -21.68 -0.81 17.24
CA THR A 263 -22.84 -1.08 16.37
C THR A 263 -22.69 -2.44 15.70
N PRO A 264 -23.79 -3.21 15.49
CA PRO A 264 -23.74 -4.50 14.80
C PRO A 264 -23.59 -4.37 13.29
N THR A 265 -23.86 -3.19 12.75
CA THR A 265 -23.72 -2.91 11.32
C THR A 265 -23.01 -1.59 11.09
N LYS A 266 -22.47 -1.42 9.87
CA LYS A 266 -21.67 -0.26 9.53
C LYS A 266 -22.57 0.95 9.29
N TYR A 267 -22.29 2.03 10.01
CA TYR A 267 -22.87 3.35 9.79
C TYR A 267 -21.83 4.25 9.12
N VAL A 268 -22.26 5.08 8.16
CA VAL A 268 -21.36 5.93 7.37
C VAL A 268 -21.93 7.34 7.23
N VAL A 269 -21.09 8.33 7.51
CA VAL A 269 -21.35 9.74 7.24
C VAL A 269 -20.31 10.23 6.22
N LYS A 270 -20.78 10.73 5.08
CA LYS A 270 -19.92 11.32 4.06
C LYS A 270 -20.18 12.81 3.99
N ARG A 271 -19.21 13.63 4.41
CA ARG A 271 -19.26 15.07 4.23
C ARG A 271 -18.56 15.45 2.94
N LYS A 272 -19.31 15.93 1.95
CA LYS A 272 -18.72 16.44 0.70
C LYS A 272 -17.99 17.75 0.96
N GLY A 273 -16.71 17.78 0.58
CA GLY A 273 -15.89 18.98 0.61
C GLY A 273 -16.00 19.82 -0.66
N GLU A 274 -15.54 21.05 -0.56
CA GLU A 274 -15.48 22.02 -1.66
C GLU A 274 -14.10 22.03 -2.33
N THR A 275 -13.07 21.67 -1.58
CA THR A 275 -11.68 21.63 -2.05
C THR A 275 -11.03 20.29 -1.73
N ALA A 276 -9.83 20.07 -2.29
CA ALA A 276 -8.98 18.93 -1.99
C ALA A 276 -7.52 19.40 -1.91
N PRO A 277 -6.70 18.80 -1.02
CA PRO A 277 -5.30 19.12 -0.92
C PRO A 277 -4.52 18.59 -2.12
N LEU A 278 -3.45 19.29 -2.49
CA LEU A 278 -2.56 18.89 -3.59
C LEU A 278 -1.87 17.55 -3.30
N GLU A 279 -1.50 17.31 -2.04
CA GLU A 279 -0.86 16.08 -1.56
C GLU A 279 -1.87 14.95 -1.27
N GLY A 280 -3.15 15.19 -1.55
CA GLY A 280 -4.22 14.22 -1.34
C GLY A 280 -4.09 13.00 -2.25
N ALA A 281 -4.30 11.81 -1.67
CA ALA A 281 -4.40 10.58 -2.43
C ALA A 281 -5.59 10.63 -3.42
N LYS A 282 -5.37 10.05 -4.60
CA LYS A 282 -6.41 9.85 -5.62
C LYS A 282 -6.88 8.40 -5.56
N GLY A 283 -8.18 8.18 -5.74
CA GLY A 283 -8.78 6.86 -5.54
C GLY A 283 -10.17 6.75 -6.15
N LEU A 284 -10.66 5.52 -6.25
CA LEU A 284 -11.98 5.24 -6.84
C LEU A 284 -13.14 5.42 -5.85
N ASN A 285 -12.83 5.46 -4.55
CA ASN A 285 -13.83 5.54 -3.49
C ASN A 285 -13.69 6.87 -2.73
N PHE A 286 -14.81 7.39 -2.25
CA PHE A 286 -14.84 8.56 -1.37
C PHE A 286 -13.96 8.32 -0.12
N PRO A 287 -13.22 9.34 0.39
CA PRO A 287 -13.23 10.76 0.00
C PRO A 287 -12.21 11.14 -1.08
N TYR A 288 -11.58 10.18 -1.75
CA TYR A 288 -10.51 10.47 -2.70
C TYR A 288 -11.07 11.05 -4.01
N SER A 289 -10.34 12.01 -4.59
CA SER A 289 -10.66 12.49 -5.93
C SER A 289 -10.39 11.37 -6.95
N THR A 290 -11.38 11.10 -7.80
CA THR A 290 -11.20 10.15 -8.91
C THR A 290 -10.08 10.68 -9.81
N PRO A 291 -9.00 9.90 -10.06
CA PRO A 291 -8.00 10.34 -11.01
C PRO A 291 -8.66 10.59 -12.37
N PRO A 292 -8.28 11.67 -13.09
CA PRO A 292 -8.79 11.87 -14.44
C PRO A 292 -8.48 10.60 -15.23
N LYS A 293 -9.51 10.01 -15.85
CA LYS A 293 -9.32 8.80 -16.66
C LYS A 293 -8.26 9.15 -17.72
N PRO A 294 -7.08 8.50 -17.73
CA PRO A 294 -6.13 8.75 -18.80
C PRO A 294 -6.84 8.46 -20.11
N LEU A 295 -6.69 9.33 -21.10
CA LEU A 295 -7.08 9.02 -22.47
C LEU A 295 -6.50 7.64 -22.81
N LEU A 296 -7.23 6.79 -23.53
CA LEU A 296 -6.84 5.40 -23.81
C LEU A 296 -5.36 5.29 -24.25
N THR A 297 -4.93 6.26 -25.05
CA THR A 297 -3.57 6.42 -25.58
C THR A 297 -2.50 6.74 -24.54
N GLY A 298 -2.85 7.34 -23.40
CA GLY A 298 -1.95 7.63 -22.28
C GLY A 298 -1.87 6.50 -21.25
N SER A 299 -2.61 5.40 -21.42
CA SER A 299 -2.51 4.26 -20.50
C SER A 299 -1.23 3.47 -20.73
N SER A 300 -0.63 2.97 -19.65
CA SER A 300 0.58 2.12 -19.72
C SER A 300 0.35 0.82 -20.48
N GLY A 301 -0.88 0.31 -20.52
CA GLY A 301 -1.25 -0.84 -21.35
C GLY A 301 -1.19 -0.52 -22.83
N PHE A 302 -1.70 0.63 -23.25
CA PHE A 302 -1.65 1.07 -24.64
C PHE A 302 -0.22 1.35 -25.10
N GLN A 303 0.57 2.05 -24.28
CA GLN A 303 1.98 2.32 -24.59
C GLN A 303 2.80 1.03 -24.73
N ARG A 304 2.63 0.08 -23.80
CA ARG A 304 3.24 -1.26 -23.93
C ARG A 304 2.83 -2.00 -25.19
N GLY A 305 1.58 -1.84 -25.64
CA GLY A 305 1.10 -2.43 -26.89
C GLY A 305 1.74 -1.81 -28.14
N LEU A 306 2.07 -0.52 -28.11
CA LEU A 306 2.84 0.14 -29.18
C LEU A 306 4.30 -0.28 -29.17
N ASP A 307 4.90 -0.43 -27.99
CA ASP A 307 6.29 -0.87 -27.82
C ASP A 307 6.49 -2.34 -28.21
N ASN A 308 5.40 -3.14 -28.18
CA ASN A 308 5.40 -4.56 -28.53
C ASN A 308 4.37 -4.84 -29.62
N PRO A 309 4.58 -4.33 -30.85
CA PRO A 309 3.64 -4.56 -31.93
C PRO A 309 3.51 -6.06 -32.18
N ILE A 310 2.28 -6.56 -32.26
CA ILE A 310 2.01 -7.95 -32.61
C ILE A 310 2.51 -8.16 -34.05
N SER A 311 3.72 -8.69 -34.20
CA SER A 311 4.22 -9.15 -35.48
C SER A 311 3.32 -10.29 -35.96
N THR A 312 2.83 -10.20 -37.19
CA THR A 312 2.08 -11.27 -37.85
C THR A 312 2.83 -12.59 -37.66
N ALA A 313 2.21 -13.55 -36.97
CA ALA A 313 2.86 -14.78 -36.58
C ALA A 313 3.41 -15.49 -37.81
N ILE A 314 4.74 -15.60 -37.89
CA ILE A 314 5.40 -16.51 -38.84
C ILE A 314 4.80 -17.90 -38.57
N LYS A 315 4.08 -18.43 -39.57
CA LYS A 315 3.52 -19.78 -39.51
C LYS A 315 4.68 -20.76 -39.69
N TYR A 316 5.04 -21.45 -38.61
CA TYR A 316 5.94 -22.58 -38.68
C TYR A 316 5.15 -23.84 -39.02
N PRO A 317 5.77 -24.83 -39.71
CA PRO A 317 5.18 -26.15 -39.89
C PRO A 317 4.86 -26.83 -38.54
N GLU A 318 3.91 -27.76 -38.53
CA GLU A 318 3.51 -28.47 -37.30
C GLU A 318 4.66 -29.27 -36.69
N TRP A 319 5.54 -29.83 -37.53
CA TRP A 319 6.72 -30.59 -37.11
C TRP A 319 7.72 -29.76 -36.29
N TYR A 320 7.68 -28.41 -36.38
CA TYR A 320 8.66 -27.53 -35.74
C TYR A 320 8.77 -27.74 -34.24
N ALA A 321 7.64 -27.94 -33.55
CA ALA A 321 7.59 -28.23 -32.12
C ALA A 321 7.47 -29.74 -31.82
N ILE A 322 6.70 -30.47 -32.64
CA ILE A 322 6.33 -31.86 -32.38
C ILE A 322 7.55 -32.79 -32.45
N ASP A 323 8.46 -32.59 -33.41
CA ASP A 323 9.65 -33.44 -33.56
C ASP A 323 10.55 -33.42 -32.32
N ASN A 324 10.52 -32.32 -31.57
CA ASN A 324 11.30 -32.12 -30.35
C ASN A 324 10.50 -32.50 -29.08
N GLY A 325 9.34 -33.13 -29.23
CA GLY A 325 8.50 -33.59 -28.11
C GLY A 325 7.66 -32.50 -27.45
N PHE A 326 7.45 -31.34 -28.09
CA PHE A 326 6.62 -30.27 -27.54
C PHE A 326 5.22 -30.22 -28.16
N SER A 327 4.21 -30.00 -27.32
CA SER A 327 2.81 -29.85 -27.74
C SER A 327 2.51 -28.54 -28.48
N SER A 328 3.40 -27.55 -28.38
CA SER A 328 3.27 -26.28 -29.08
C SER A 328 4.62 -25.57 -29.21
N ARG A 329 4.73 -24.66 -30.19
CA ARG A 329 5.88 -23.77 -30.33
C ARG A 329 6.09 -22.92 -29.08
N PHE A 330 5.02 -22.42 -28.46
CA PHE A 330 5.12 -21.60 -27.25
C PHE A 330 5.78 -22.37 -26.10
N SER A 331 5.40 -23.64 -25.89
CA SER A 331 6.02 -24.50 -24.89
C SER A 331 7.51 -24.73 -25.18
N MET A 332 7.85 -24.96 -26.45
CA MET A 332 9.24 -25.13 -26.89
C MET A 332 10.06 -23.85 -26.71
N ASP A 333 9.51 -22.68 -27.07
CA ASP A 333 10.19 -21.38 -26.92
C ASP A 333 10.49 -21.10 -25.44
N ASN A 334 9.52 -21.32 -24.55
CA ASN A 334 9.73 -21.16 -23.10
C ASN A 334 10.79 -22.13 -22.55
N ALA A 335 10.85 -23.35 -23.07
CA ALA A 335 11.83 -24.34 -22.68
C ALA A 335 13.25 -23.99 -23.18
N HIS A 336 13.36 -23.46 -24.41
CA HIS A 336 14.64 -23.10 -25.03
C HIS A 336 15.21 -21.79 -24.48
N ASN A 337 14.38 -20.83 -24.09
CA ASN A 337 14.83 -19.51 -23.62
C ASN A 337 15.94 -19.54 -22.54
N PRO A 338 15.84 -20.33 -21.45
CA PRO A 338 16.91 -20.40 -20.47
C PRO A 338 18.21 -21.01 -21.05
N ILE A 339 18.12 -21.95 -21.99
CA ILE A 339 19.28 -22.50 -22.69
C ILE A 339 19.95 -21.43 -23.53
N LEU A 340 19.18 -20.68 -24.32
CA LEU A 340 19.69 -19.59 -25.15
C LEU A 340 20.43 -18.54 -24.31
N ALA A 341 19.86 -18.16 -23.16
CA ALA A 341 20.49 -17.22 -22.26
C ALA A 341 21.86 -17.73 -21.77
N LEU A 342 21.95 -19.00 -21.37
CA LEU A 342 23.20 -19.58 -20.89
C LEU A 342 24.23 -19.78 -22.02
N VAL A 343 23.80 -20.19 -23.22
CA VAL A 343 24.68 -20.31 -24.40
C VAL A 343 25.28 -18.96 -24.76
N VAL A 344 24.46 -17.89 -24.86
CA VAL A 344 24.94 -16.54 -25.18
C VAL A 344 25.91 -16.03 -24.12
N ALA A 345 25.60 -16.25 -22.83
CA ALA A 345 26.50 -15.87 -21.74
C ALA A 345 27.84 -16.63 -21.81
N THR A 346 27.79 -17.94 -22.04
CA THR A 346 28.98 -18.82 -22.08
C THR A 346 29.88 -18.50 -23.26
N LEU A 347 29.31 -18.19 -24.42
CA LEU A 347 30.07 -17.87 -25.62
C LEU A 347 30.49 -16.40 -25.68
N SER A 348 29.78 -15.47 -25.04
CA SER A 348 30.12 -14.04 -25.05
C SER A 348 30.34 -13.49 -26.48
N ASN A 349 29.55 -13.95 -27.45
CA ASN A 349 29.68 -13.64 -28.89
C ASN A 349 30.99 -14.09 -29.55
N ARG A 350 31.75 -15.02 -28.95
CA ARG A 350 32.90 -15.63 -29.60
C ARG A 350 32.47 -16.57 -30.74
N GLU A 351 33.29 -16.64 -31.77
CA GLU A 351 33.18 -17.66 -32.81
C GLU A 351 33.45 -19.04 -32.22
N GLY A 352 32.70 -20.05 -32.65
CA GLY A 352 32.95 -21.42 -32.21
C GLY A 352 31.90 -22.42 -32.67
N ASN A 353 32.34 -23.67 -32.84
CA ASN A 353 31.45 -24.78 -33.16
C ASN A 353 30.60 -25.14 -31.92
N ILE A 354 29.30 -25.30 -32.12
CA ILE A 354 28.36 -25.74 -31.08
C ILE A 354 27.76 -27.06 -31.50
N LEU A 355 27.88 -28.07 -30.65
CA LEU A 355 27.30 -29.40 -30.88
C LEU A 355 26.05 -29.60 -30.02
N ASP A 356 24.91 -29.88 -30.64
CA ASP A 356 23.70 -30.33 -29.95
C ASP A 356 23.52 -31.85 -30.11
N ILE A 357 23.57 -32.57 -28.99
CA ILE A 357 23.55 -34.03 -28.94
C ILE A 357 22.13 -34.52 -28.76
N GLY A 358 21.55 -35.10 -29.82
CA GLY A 358 20.12 -35.37 -29.90
C GLY A 358 19.36 -34.10 -30.29
N CYS A 359 19.80 -33.45 -31.37
CA CYS A 359 19.34 -32.11 -31.75
C CYS A 359 17.89 -32.04 -32.25
N GLY A 360 17.21 -33.18 -32.38
CA GLY A 360 15.89 -33.26 -32.97
C GLY A 360 15.89 -32.63 -34.36
N ASN A 361 14.97 -31.69 -34.60
CA ASN A 361 14.90 -30.98 -35.88
C ASN A 361 15.82 -29.74 -35.96
N GLY A 362 16.74 -29.53 -35.02
CA GLY A 362 17.65 -28.39 -35.05
C GLY A 362 17.02 -27.03 -34.69
N ALA A 363 15.77 -26.98 -34.21
CA ALA A 363 15.13 -25.73 -33.81
C ALA A 363 15.89 -24.97 -32.70
N LEU A 364 16.53 -25.68 -31.77
CA LEU A 364 17.39 -25.06 -30.75
C LEU A 364 18.65 -24.45 -31.39
N LEU A 365 19.35 -25.21 -32.23
CA LEU A 365 20.52 -24.74 -32.98
C LEU A 365 20.22 -23.50 -33.83
N LYS A 366 19.06 -23.45 -34.50
CA LYS A 366 18.61 -22.26 -35.25
C LYS A 366 18.47 -21.03 -34.35
N LYS A 367 17.82 -21.16 -33.21
CA LYS A 367 17.67 -20.04 -32.27
C LYS A 367 19.01 -19.59 -31.69
N ILE A 368 19.95 -20.52 -31.46
CA ILE A 368 21.31 -20.19 -31.02
C ILE A 368 22.04 -19.39 -32.10
N TYR A 369 21.99 -19.81 -33.36
CA TYR A 369 22.61 -19.08 -34.48
C TYR A 369 21.99 -17.70 -34.70
N GLU A 370 20.65 -17.57 -34.56
CA GLU A 370 19.98 -16.27 -34.65
C GLU A 370 20.39 -15.32 -33.50
N ALA A 371 20.64 -15.86 -32.30
CA ALA A 371 21.09 -15.09 -31.15
C ALA A 371 22.60 -14.77 -31.18
N ASN A 372 23.41 -15.65 -31.79
CA ASN A 372 24.85 -15.46 -32.00
C ASN A 372 25.26 -15.98 -33.40
N PRO A 373 25.29 -15.11 -34.43
CA PRO A 373 25.65 -15.51 -35.79
C PRO A 373 27.10 -15.99 -35.98
N GLN A 374 27.96 -15.86 -34.97
CA GLN A 374 29.34 -16.40 -34.97
C GLN A 374 29.39 -17.86 -34.51
N ALA A 375 28.28 -18.40 -33.98
CA ALA A 375 28.17 -19.81 -33.66
C ALA A 375 28.06 -20.63 -34.95
N ILE A 376 28.81 -21.74 -35.03
CA ILE A 376 28.70 -22.70 -36.14
C ILE A 376 27.95 -23.93 -35.62
N PRO A 377 26.67 -24.14 -36.00
CA PRO A 377 25.86 -25.25 -35.52
C PRO A 377 26.34 -26.60 -36.05
N PHE A 378 26.38 -27.59 -35.15
CA PHE A 378 26.52 -29.01 -35.42
C PHE A 378 25.45 -29.76 -34.63
N GLY A 379 24.89 -30.80 -35.23
CA GLY A 379 23.83 -31.60 -34.60
C GLY A 379 23.92 -33.05 -34.99
N ILE A 380 23.56 -33.92 -34.05
CA ILE A 380 23.37 -35.35 -34.30
C ILE A 380 22.00 -35.78 -33.81
N GLU A 381 21.29 -36.55 -34.64
CA GLU A 381 19.97 -37.10 -34.34
C GLU A 381 19.80 -38.44 -35.05
N ILE A 382 19.15 -39.40 -34.40
CA ILE A 382 19.03 -40.77 -34.92
C ILE A 382 17.89 -40.89 -35.95
N GLU A 383 16.87 -40.04 -35.84
CA GLU A 383 15.71 -40.04 -36.72
C GLU A 383 15.96 -39.23 -38.01
N PRO A 384 15.98 -39.86 -39.21
CA PRO A 384 16.33 -39.17 -40.46
C PRO A 384 15.38 -38.02 -40.84
N SER A 385 14.09 -38.14 -40.53
CA SER A 385 13.08 -37.11 -40.82
C SER A 385 13.36 -35.81 -40.08
N LYS A 386 13.82 -35.89 -38.82
CA LYS A 386 14.16 -34.72 -38.02
C LYS A 386 15.41 -34.02 -38.55
N ILE A 387 16.42 -34.78 -38.99
CA ILE A 387 17.60 -34.22 -39.67
C ILE A 387 17.20 -33.50 -40.95
N GLN A 388 16.31 -34.06 -41.76
CA GLN A 388 15.81 -33.38 -42.96
C GLN A 388 15.15 -32.03 -42.62
N HIS A 389 14.29 -32.00 -41.59
CA HIS A 389 13.70 -30.74 -41.12
C HIS A 389 14.75 -29.77 -40.56
N GLY A 390 15.80 -30.26 -39.90
CA GLY A 390 16.95 -29.44 -39.48
C GLY A 390 17.71 -28.83 -40.64
N GLN A 391 17.88 -29.57 -41.73
CA GLN A 391 18.49 -29.08 -42.96
C GLN A 391 17.64 -27.98 -43.63
N GLU A 392 16.30 -28.05 -43.52
CA GLU A 392 15.40 -26.98 -43.95
C GLU A 392 15.53 -25.71 -43.07
N LEU A 393 15.75 -25.88 -41.75
CA LEU A 393 15.93 -24.78 -40.81
C LEU A 393 17.32 -24.11 -40.89
N LEU A 394 18.35 -24.88 -41.24
CA LEU A 394 19.75 -24.48 -41.27
C LEU A 394 20.42 -24.85 -42.61
N PRO A 395 19.94 -24.33 -43.75
CA PRO A 395 20.39 -24.76 -45.08
C PRO A 395 21.88 -24.51 -45.34
N GLN A 396 22.48 -23.53 -44.67
CA GLN A 396 23.90 -23.23 -44.76
C GLN A 396 24.80 -24.19 -43.95
N PHE A 397 24.22 -25.04 -43.10
CA PHE A 397 24.94 -25.97 -42.22
C PHE A 397 24.52 -27.43 -42.44
N VAL A 398 23.99 -27.76 -43.62
CA VAL A 398 23.52 -29.12 -43.95
C VAL A 398 24.60 -30.18 -43.70
N SER A 399 25.86 -29.89 -44.02
CA SER A 399 27.00 -30.80 -43.79
C SER A 399 27.34 -31.03 -42.32
N ASN A 400 26.81 -30.22 -41.42
CA ASN A 400 27.09 -30.27 -39.98
C ASN A 400 25.99 -30.99 -39.20
N LEU A 401 24.90 -31.40 -39.87
CA LEU A 401 23.79 -32.15 -39.31
C LEU A 401 23.92 -33.61 -39.71
N VAL A 402 24.22 -34.47 -38.74
CA VAL A 402 24.53 -35.89 -38.96
C VAL A 402 23.35 -36.74 -38.50
N CYS A 403 22.87 -37.61 -39.39
CA CYS A 403 21.91 -38.65 -39.02
C CYS A 403 22.66 -39.88 -38.52
N GLY A 404 22.56 -40.20 -37.24
CA GLY A 404 23.28 -41.32 -36.66
C GLY A 404 23.02 -41.49 -35.17
N ASP A 405 23.37 -42.67 -34.65
CA ASP A 405 23.38 -42.91 -33.21
C ASP A 405 24.56 -42.16 -32.59
N VAL A 406 24.30 -41.28 -31.63
CA VAL A 406 25.32 -40.51 -30.89
C VAL A 406 26.42 -41.40 -30.29
N PHE A 407 26.08 -42.62 -29.93
CA PHE A 407 27.03 -43.55 -29.31
C PHE A 407 27.97 -44.20 -30.33
N GLU A 408 27.53 -44.37 -31.58
CA GLU A 408 28.27 -45.11 -32.61
C GLU A 408 28.92 -44.21 -33.65
N GLU A 409 28.25 -43.13 -34.03
CA GLU A 409 28.64 -42.27 -35.15
C GLU A 409 29.93 -41.49 -34.86
N ASP A 410 30.96 -41.74 -35.67
CA ASP A 410 32.30 -41.15 -35.52
C ASP A 410 32.50 -39.89 -36.38
N SER A 411 31.72 -39.69 -37.46
CA SER A 411 31.95 -38.57 -38.40
C SER A 411 31.75 -37.18 -37.77
N ILE A 412 30.96 -37.11 -36.69
CA ILE A 412 30.80 -35.86 -35.95
C ILE A 412 32.01 -35.54 -35.06
N TRP A 413 32.84 -36.53 -34.72
CA TRP A 413 33.99 -36.43 -33.80
C TRP A 413 35.36 -36.50 -34.50
N ALA A 414 35.49 -35.91 -35.69
CA ALA A 414 36.76 -35.89 -36.42
C ALA A 414 37.92 -35.31 -35.56
N ASP A 415 39.13 -35.86 -35.68
CA ASP A 415 40.27 -35.52 -34.81
C ASP A 415 40.69 -34.05 -34.85
N ASP A 416 40.41 -33.33 -35.94
CA ASP A 416 40.67 -31.90 -36.10
C ASP A 416 39.49 -31.01 -35.65
N ARG A 417 38.37 -31.62 -35.26
CA ARG A 417 37.17 -30.89 -34.87
C ARG A 417 37.11 -30.66 -33.37
N HIS A 418 36.91 -29.40 -33.02
CA HIS A 418 36.77 -28.95 -31.64
C HIS A 418 35.52 -28.09 -31.48
N TYR A 419 34.84 -28.24 -30.35
CA TYR A 419 33.58 -27.60 -30.02
C TYR A 419 33.76 -26.64 -28.85
N ALA A 420 33.38 -25.37 -29.06
CA ALA A 420 33.37 -24.37 -28.01
C ALA A 420 32.31 -24.70 -26.93
N LEU A 421 31.25 -25.40 -27.31
CA LEU A 421 30.17 -25.85 -26.42
C LEU A 421 29.48 -27.10 -26.99
N ALA A 422 29.29 -28.11 -26.14
CA ALA A 422 28.33 -29.18 -26.37
C ALA A 422 27.07 -28.98 -25.52
N ILE A 423 25.92 -29.37 -26.05
CA ILE A 423 24.62 -29.31 -25.40
C ILE A 423 24.07 -30.74 -25.32
N LEU A 424 23.69 -31.18 -24.13
CA LEU A 424 23.26 -32.55 -23.89
C LEU A 424 22.13 -32.64 -22.86
N MET A 425 21.11 -33.43 -23.15
CA MET A 425 20.11 -33.84 -22.15
C MET A 425 20.62 -35.10 -21.42
N PRO A 426 20.96 -35.06 -20.12
CA PRO A 426 21.63 -36.19 -19.45
C PRO A 426 20.82 -37.49 -19.42
N GLY A 427 19.49 -37.41 -19.56
CA GLY A 427 18.62 -38.59 -19.70
C GLY A 427 19.04 -39.50 -20.86
N ARG A 428 19.65 -38.97 -21.93
CA ARG A 428 20.18 -39.80 -23.04
C ARG A 428 21.28 -40.76 -22.60
N ILE A 429 22.10 -40.39 -21.62
CA ILE A 429 23.12 -41.28 -21.04
C ILE A 429 22.45 -42.38 -20.21
N ILE A 430 21.38 -42.04 -19.49
CA ILE A 430 20.67 -42.98 -18.61
C ILE A 430 19.85 -44.00 -19.42
N GLU A 431 19.31 -43.59 -20.57
CA GLU A 431 18.57 -44.47 -21.48
C GLU A 431 19.46 -45.51 -22.17
N ALA A 432 20.77 -45.29 -22.23
CA ALA A 432 21.70 -46.20 -22.88
C ALA A 432 21.99 -47.43 -22.00
N GLU A 433 21.72 -48.62 -22.54
CA GLU A 433 21.93 -49.89 -21.84
C GLU A 433 23.41 -50.35 -21.85
N ASP A 434 24.21 -49.82 -22.77
CA ASP A 434 25.60 -50.22 -23.00
C ASP A 434 26.59 -49.23 -22.34
N ALA A 435 27.20 -49.67 -21.24
CA ALA A 435 28.15 -48.87 -20.47
C ALA A 435 29.43 -48.51 -21.25
N GLU A 436 29.88 -49.35 -22.20
CA GLU A 436 31.08 -49.09 -23.00
C GLU A 436 30.81 -47.95 -23.99
N LYS A 437 29.63 -47.97 -24.62
CA LYS A 437 29.16 -46.89 -25.50
C LYS A 437 29.02 -45.56 -24.77
N VAL A 438 28.45 -45.57 -23.56
CA VAL A 438 28.34 -44.37 -22.71
C VAL A 438 29.72 -43.82 -22.37
N ALA A 439 30.66 -44.68 -21.96
CA ALA A 439 32.03 -44.28 -21.64
C ALA A 439 32.73 -43.66 -22.85
N LYS A 440 32.57 -44.24 -24.04
CA LYS A 440 33.13 -43.71 -25.30
C LYS A 440 32.56 -42.32 -25.64
N LEU A 441 31.25 -42.11 -25.47
CA LEU A 441 30.63 -40.79 -25.70
C LEU A 441 31.18 -39.75 -24.71
N LYS A 442 31.29 -40.11 -23.43
CA LYS A 442 31.86 -39.26 -22.39
C LYS A 442 33.30 -38.83 -22.72
N GLU A 443 34.14 -39.78 -23.11
CA GLU A 443 35.51 -39.51 -23.55
C GLU A 443 35.56 -38.56 -24.75
N ARG A 444 34.69 -38.77 -25.75
CA ARG A 444 34.59 -37.87 -26.92
C ARG A 444 34.19 -36.44 -26.50
N ILE A 445 33.22 -36.29 -25.61
CA ILE A 445 32.82 -34.97 -25.09
C ILE A 445 34.00 -34.30 -24.36
N GLU A 446 34.71 -35.03 -23.49
CA GLU A 446 35.87 -34.48 -22.77
C GLU A 446 37.02 -34.09 -23.70
N LYS A 447 37.27 -34.89 -24.74
CA LYS A 447 38.36 -34.66 -25.70
C LYS A 447 38.07 -33.51 -26.65
N HIS A 448 36.82 -33.38 -27.12
CA HIS A 448 36.48 -32.48 -28.23
C HIS A 448 35.73 -31.21 -27.82
N CYS A 449 35.25 -31.08 -26.58
CA CYS A 449 34.41 -29.96 -26.15
C CYS A 449 35.04 -29.16 -24.99
N GLU A 450 35.14 -27.84 -25.14
CA GLU A 450 35.62 -26.96 -24.05
C GLU A 450 34.64 -26.90 -22.88
N ASN A 451 33.35 -26.89 -23.22
CA ASN A 451 32.26 -26.66 -22.29
C ASN A 451 31.14 -27.65 -22.58
N LEU A 452 30.44 -28.07 -21.52
CA LEU A 452 29.24 -28.87 -21.61
C LEU A 452 28.10 -28.13 -20.93
N LEU A 453 27.02 -27.88 -21.66
CA LEU A 453 25.75 -27.40 -21.13
C LEU A 453 24.79 -28.58 -21.05
N ILE A 454 24.17 -28.75 -19.90
CA ILE A 454 23.15 -29.76 -19.66
C ILE A 454 21.80 -29.12 -19.41
N TYR A 455 20.74 -29.78 -19.84
CA TYR A 455 19.36 -29.33 -19.65
C TYR A 455 18.42 -30.52 -19.47
N ALA A 456 17.23 -30.25 -18.95
CA ALA A 456 16.16 -31.24 -18.92
C ALA A 456 14.78 -30.56 -18.91
N TYR A 457 13.78 -31.31 -19.37
CA TYR A 457 12.39 -30.86 -19.42
C TYR A 457 11.46 -31.91 -18.84
N GLY A 458 10.28 -31.45 -18.40
CA GLY A 458 9.14 -32.32 -18.06
C GLY A 458 9.47 -33.38 -17.02
N ASP A 459 9.04 -34.61 -17.30
CA ASP A 459 9.04 -35.74 -16.36
C ASP A 459 10.44 -36.14 -15.87
N TRP A 460 11.50 -35.80 -16.60
CA TRP A 460 12.88 -36.04 -16.16
C TRP A 460 13.21 -35.27 -14.88
N LEU A 461 12.79 -34.01 -14.78
CA LEU A 461 13.03 -33.21 -13.58
C LEU A 461 12.22 -33.76 -12.40
N THR A 462 10.97 -34.17 -12.63
CA THR A 462 10.14 -34.77 -11.59
C THR A 462 10.69 -36.10 -11.09
N ARG A 463 11.16 -36.97 -12.01
CA ARG A 463 11.65 -38.31 -11.69
C ARG A 463 12.96 -38.30 -10.90
N TYR A 464 13.82 -37.31 -11.14
CA TYR A 464 15.14 -37.20 -10.52
C TYR A 464 15.25 -35.98 -9.59
N GLU A 465 14.10 -35.49 -9.11
CA GLU A 465 13.89 -34.30 -8.27
C GLU A 465 14.26 -32.96 -8.93
N ASN A 466 15.41 -32.87 -9.58
CA ASN A 466 15.90 -31.68 -10.29
C ASN A 466 17.00 -32.05 -11.31
N LEU A 467 17.55 -31.06 -12.00
CA LEU A 467 18.61 -31.27 -13.00
C LEU A 467 19.91 -31.79 -12.37
N ALA A 468 20.23 -31.39 -11.14
CA ALA A 468 21.43 -31.85 -10.44
C ALA A 468 21.36 -33.35 -10.12
N GLY A 469 20.21 -33.83 -9.64
CA GLY A 469 19.95 -35.26 -9.41
C GLY A 469 20.05 -36.07 -10.71
N LEU A 470 19.45 -35.56 -11.80
CA LEU A 470 19.56 -36.19 -13.12
C LEU A 470 21.03 -36.26 -13.62
N ALA A 471 21.77 -35.15 -13.50
CA ALA A 471 23.17 -35.07 -13.91
C ALA A 471 24.05 -36.06 -13.12
N GLN A 472 23.83 -36.16 -11.81
CA GLN A 472 24.54 -37.10 -10.95
C GLN A 472 24.33 -38.55 -11.40
N GLN A 473 23.09 -38.94 -11.71
CA GLN A 473 22.79 -40.29 -12.22
C GLN A 473 23.45 -40.56 -13.58
N ALA A 474 23.59 -39.54 -14.42
CA ALA A 474 24.32 -39.64 -15.68
C ALA A 474 25.86 -39.60 -15.51
N GLY A 475 26.38 -39.45 -14.30
CA GLY A 475 27.81 -39.26 -14.03
C GLY A 475 28.36 -37.97 -14.65
N ILE A 476 27.61 -36.87 -14.48
CA ILE A 476 27.98 -35.52 -14.87
C ILE A 476 27.96 -34.64 -13.62
N LYS A 477 29.07 -33.97 -13.35
CA LYS A 477 29.18 -32.96 -12.29
C LYS A 477 28.44 -31.69 -12.71
N PHE A 478 27.40 -31.33 -11.96
CA PHE A 478 26.64 -30.09 -12.12
C PHE A 478 27.41 -28.85 -11.64
N ILE A 479 27.41 -27.77 -12.42
CA ILE A 479 28.15 -26.51 -12.17
C ILE A 479 27.18 -25.32 -12.26
N ALA A 480 26.31 -25.17 -11.27
CA ALA A 480 25.56 -23.91 -11.05
C ALA A 480 25.37 -23.63 -9.56
N SER A 481 25.04 -22.36 -9.26
CA SER A 481 24.72 -21.87 -7.91
C SER A 481 23.26 -22.13 -7.50
N ASP A 482 22.39 -22.41 -8.46
CA ASP A 482 20.96 -22.67 -8.24
C ASP A 482 20.64 -24.14 -8.53
N ILE A 483 20.10 -24.85 -7.53
CA ILE A 483 19.79 -26.28 -7.60
C ILE A 483 18.50 -26.57 -8.40
N ASP A 484 17.62 -25.58 -8.56
CA ASP A 484 16.34 -25.71 -9.26
C ASP A 484 16.44 -25.31 -10.75
N ALA A 485 17.64 -25.02 -11.23
CA ALA A 485 17.86 -24.63 -12.61
C ALA A 485 17.53 -25.75 -13.60
N LYS A 486 16.75 -25.44 -14.65
CA LYS A 486 16.42 -26.38 -15.75
C LYS A 486 17.51 -26.52 -16.79
N VAL A 487 18.56 -25.69 -16.68
CA VAL A 487 19.74 -25.68 -17.52
C VAL A 487 20.95 -25.30 -16.66
N SER A 488 22.11 -25.88 -16.92
CA SER A 488 23.34 -25.60 -16.17
C SER A 488 24.58 -25.99 -16.98
N MET A 489 25.75 -25.54 -16.54
CA MET A 489 27.00 -26.09 -17.02
C MET A 489 27.29 -27.43 -16.35
N GLY A 490 27.97 -28.32 -17.06
CA GLY A 490 28.33 -29.65 -16.62
C GLY A 490 29.80 -29.96 -16.87
N LYS A 491 30.30 -30.99 -16.19
CA LYS A 491 31.59 -31.62 -16.48
C LYS A 491 31.46 -33.13 -16.33
N ILE A 492 31.97 -33.89 -17.29
CA ILE A 492 32.02 -35.35 -17.22
C ILE A 492 32.86 -35.78 -15.99
N GLN A 493 32.45 -36.85 -15.31
CA GLN A 493 33.13 -37.44 -14.15
C GLN A 493 33.79 -38.76 -14.46
#